data_AF-A0A821QDW5-F1
#
_entry.id   AF-A0A821QDW5-F1
#
_cell.length_a   1.000
_cell.length_b   1.000
_cell.length_c   1.000
_cell.angle_alpha   90.00
_cell.angle_beta   90.00
_cell.angle_gamma   90.00
#
_symmetry.space_group_name_H-M   'P 1'
#
loop_
_entity.id
_entity.type
_entity.pdbx_description
1 polymer ?
#
loop_
_entity_poly.entity_id
_entity_poly.type
_entity_poly.pdbx_seq_one_letter_code
_entity_poly.pdbx_strand_id
1 'polypeptide(L)'
;ALFISKVFDEKSQEKIKHIVEEIRLTFIETLPNIQWMDLETRQQAQIKAQMIIDRLGYPKWLEDERNIDRFYQDLNLSSTNNPMINIILVRRFQKEQNLKKLGQRPDIEEWTMTPIDVNAYYAPWKNMIVFPAGILQTPFFDANIPISLNFGSIASIIGRNGRYFDGYGNLNNWWQKGSARSFDERAQCFIDQYTQYRIGNKHINGLLTLDEN
;
A
#
# COMPACT_ATOMS: atom_id res chain seq x y z
N ALA A 1 -3.72 -2.92 -19.08
CA ALA A 1 -4.04 -2.13 -20.29
C ALA A 1 -5.55 -1.90 -20.45
N LEU A 2 -6.36 -2.92 -20.75
CA LEU A 2 -7.78 -2.77 -21.12
C LEU A 2 -8.67 -2.05 -20.08
N PHE A 3 -8.47 -2.30 -18.79
CA PHE A 3 -9.25 -1.62 -17.74
C PHE A 3 -8.85 -0.14 -17.64
N ILE A 4 -7.56 0.11 -17.51
CA ILE A 4 -6.95 1.45 -17.36
C ILE A 4 -7.41 2.38 -18.48
N SER A 5 -7.37 1.92 -19.75
CA SER A 5 -7.75 2.74 -20.90
C SER A 5 -9.22 3.18 -20.91
N LYS A 6 -10.08 2.53 -20.12
CA LYS A 6 -11.50 2.87 -20.02
C LYS A 6 -11.85 3.75 -18.82
N VAL A 7 -11.07 3.67 -17.75
CA VAL A 7 -11.49 4.17 -16.43
C VAL A 7 -10.53 5.15 -15.79
N PHE A 8 -9.27 5.22 -16.23
CA PHE A 8 -8.25 6.01 -15.57
C PHE A 8 -7.68 7.07 -16.52
N ASP A 9 -7.87 8.34 -16.16
CA ASP A 9 -7.41 9.50 -16.92
C ASP A 9 -6.26 10.23 -16.22
N GLU A 10 -5.50 11.01 -16.99
CA GLU A 10 -4.34 11.77 -16.50
C GLU A 10 -4.72 12.77 -15.41
N LYS A 11 -5.91 13.38 -15.52
CA LYS A 11 -6.44 14.30 -14.51
C LYS A 11 -6.64 13.63 -13.15
N SER A 12 -7.16 12.40 -13.13
CA SER A 12 -7.27 11.63 -11.89
C SER A 12 -5.90 11.38 -11.28
N GLN A 13 -4.91 11.05 -12.10
CA GLN A 13 -3.52 10.81 -11.68
C GLN A 13 -2.86 12.05 -11.05
N GLU A 14 -3.04 13.22 -11.64
CA GLU A 14 -2.52 14.48 -11.08
C GLU A 14 -3.17 14.82 -9.74
N LYS A 15 -4.50 14.68 -9.65
CA LYS A 15 -5.24 15.03 -8.44
C LYS A 15 -4.96 14.07 -7.28
N ILE A 16 -4.85 12.77 -7.54
CA ILE A 16 -4.47 11.81 -6.48
C ILE A 16 -3.03 12.05 -6.02
N LYS A 17 -2.11 12.37 -6.94
CA LYS A 17 -0.73 12.71 -6.60
C LYS A 17 -0.66 13.92 -5.68
N HIS A 18 -1.44 14.97 -5.96
CA HIS A 18 -1.55 16.14 -5.10
C HIS A 18 -2.07 15.78 -3.71
N ILE A 19 -3.13 14.98 -3.60
CA ILE A 19 -3.69 14.56 -2.31
C ILE A 19 -2.66 13.78 -1.48
N VAL A 20 -1.97 12.82 -2.10
CA VAL A 20 -0.94 12.01 -1.44
C VAL A 20 0.21 12.88 -0.95
N GLU A 21 0.64 13.86 -1.74
CA GLU A 21 1.69 14.82 -1.34
C GLU A 21 1.25 15.68 -0.15
N GLU A 22 0.04 16.23 -0.18
CA GLU A 22 -0.49 17.04 0.93
C GLU A 22 -0.58 16.25 2.24
N ILE A 23 -1.02 14.98 2.17
CA ILE A 23 -1.05 14.08 3.33
C ILE A 23 0.36 13.84 3.86
N ARG A 24 1.33 13.59 2.97
CA ARG A 24 2.75 13.39 3.33
C ARG A 24 3.32 14.62 4.03
N LEU A 25 3.10 15.81 3.47
CA LEU A 25 3.56 17.08 4.05
C LEU A 25 2.93 17.33 5.41
N THR A 26 1.60 17.18 5.51
CA THR A 26 0.87 17.36 6.78
C THR A 26 1.38 16.42 7.87
N PHE A 27 1.67 15.15 7.53
CA PHE A 27 2.25 14.20 8.47
C PHE A 27 3.63 14.66 8.97
N ILE A 28 4.51 15.10 8.05
CA ILE A 28 5.85 15.60 8.38
C ILE A 28 5.79 16.85 9.27
N GLU A 29 4.86 17.77 8.99
CA GLU A 29 4.63 19.00 9.76
C GLU A 29 4.05 18.74 11.15
N THR A 30 3.33 17.63 11.32
CA THR A 30 2.77 17.23 12.61
C THR A 30 3.85 16.65 13.55
N LEU A 31 4.86 15.97 13.00
CA LEU A 31 5.89 15.27 13.80
C LEU A 31 6.58 16.16 14.85
N PRO A 32 7.02 17.39 14.58
CA PRO A 32 7.63 18.27 15.58
C PRO A 32 6.75 18.53 16.81
N ASN A 33 5.42 18.51 16.65
CA ASN A 33 4.45 18.76 17.72
C ASN A 33 4.15 17.50 18.55
N ILE A 34 4.65 16.33 18.14
CA ILE A 34 4.44 15.09 18.87
C ILE A 34 5.35 15.01 20.09
N GLN A 35 4.80 15.32 21.26
CA GLN A 35 5.55 15.41 22.52
C GLN A 35 6.02 14.07 23.10
N TRP A 36 5.37 12.97 22.73
CA TRP A 36 5.68 11.65 23.28
C TRP A 36 6.84 10.94 22.60
N MET A 37 7.28 11.47 21.45
CA MET A 37 8.47 11.02 20.73
C MET A 37 9.64 11.95 21.08
N ASP A 38 10.83 11.37 21.24
CA ASP A 38 12.07 12.14 21.33
C ASP A 38 12.45 12.76 19.97
N LEU A 39 13.41 13.68 20.00
CA LEU A 39 13.85 14.42 18.81
C LEU A 39 14.43 13.51 17.72
N GLU A 40 15.24 12.52 18.10
CA GLU A 40 15.91 11.64 17.14
C GLU A 40 14.91 10.72 16.44
N THR A 41 14.00 10.12 17.20
CA THR A 41 12.92 9.29 16.62
C THR A 41 12.00 10.11 15.72
N ARG A 42 11.71 11.37 16.07
CA ARG A 42 10.95 12.29 15.18
C ARG A 42 11.68 12.57 13.87
N GLN A 43 12.99 12.82 13.91
CA GLN A 43 13.79 13.04 12.71
C GLN A 43 13.80 11.81 11.80
N GLN A 44 13.96 10.61 12.36
CA GLN A 44 13.89 9.36 11.60
C GLN A 44 12.50 9.15 10.99
N ALA A 45 11.43 9.47 11.72
CA ALA A 45 10.07 9.42 11.19
C ALA A 45 9.86 10.41 10.03
N GLN A 46 10.43 11.62 10.10
CA GLN A 46 10.40 12.60 9.00
C GLN A 46 11.13 12.09 7.76
N ILE A 47 12.36 11.58 7.93
CA ILE A 47 13.15 10.98 6.84
C ILE A 47 12.36 9.85 6.18
N LYS A 48 11.80 8.95 6.99
CA LYS A 48 11.00 7.84 6.50
C LYS A 48 9.79 8.31 5.68
N ALA A 49 9.03 9.28 6.19
CA ALA A 49 7.86 9.83 5.50
C ALA A 49 8.22 10.51 4.18
N GLN A 50 9.34 11.25 4.13
CA GLN A 50 9.86 11.87 2.91
C GLN A 50 10.29 10.83 1.86
N MET A 51 10.81 9.68 2.32
CA MET A 51 11.26 8.60 1.46
C MET A 51 10.14 7.66 0.98
N ILE A 52 8.88 7.89 1.39
CA ILE A 52 7.76 7.05 0.94
C ILE A 52 7.62 7.18 -0.57
N ILE A 53 7.71 6.05 -1.27
CA ILE A 53 7.49 5.96 -2.70
C ILE A 53 6.00 5.82 -2.97
N ASP A 54 5.41 6.70 -3.77
CA ASP A 54 4.03 6.58 -4.23
C ASP A 54 3.93 5.90 -5.61
N ARG A 55 2.92 5.03 -5.75
CA ARG A 55 2.55 4.35 -7.01
C ARG A 55 1.04 4.44 -7.19
N LEU A 56 0.62 5.11 -8.25
CA LEU A 56 -0.77 5.53 -8.44
C LEU A 56 -1.28 5.02 -9.79
N GLY A 57 -2.48 4.45 -9.80
CA GLY A 57 -3.13 3.90 -10.99
C GLY A 57 -2.59 2.54 -11.40
N TYR A 58 -1.47 2.51 -12.12
CA TYR A 58 -0.96 1.29 -12.74
C TYR A 58 0.57 1.31 -12.97
N PRO A 59 1.22 0.14 -13.09
CA PRO A 59 2.64 0.07 -13.41
C PRO A 59 2.90 0.41 -14.88
N LYS A 60 3.92 1.24 -15.14
CA LYS A 60 4.22 1.82 -16.46
C LYS A 60 4.48 0.80 -17.57
N TRP A 61 4.94 -0.41 -17.25
CA TRP A 61 5.18 -1.45 -18.27
C TRP A 61 3.90 -1.90 -18.97
N LEU A 62 2.71 -1.62 -18.41
CA LEU A 62 1.42 -1.90 -19.03
C LEU A 62 1.04 -0.92 -20.15
N GLU A 63 1.83 0.14 -20.39
CA GLU A 63 1.62 1.11 -21.48
C GLU A 63 2.12 0.59 -22.82
N ASP A 64 3.13 -0.30 -22.83
CA ASP A 64 3.71 -0.88 -24.03
C ASP A 64 3.31 -2.35 -24.16
N GLU A 65 2.53 -2.65 -25.21
CA GLU A 65 2.07 -4.01 -25.53
C GLU A 65 3.23 -5.01 -25.63
N ARG A 66 4.40 -4.57 -26.12
CA ARG A 66 5.58 -5.44 -26.24
C ARG A 66 6.10 -5.92 -24.89
N ASN A 67 5.97 -5.11 -23.84
CA ASN A 67 6.35 -5.52 -22.49
C ASN A 67 5.34 -6.52 -21.92
N ILE A 68 4.06 -6.36 -22.27
CA ILE A 68 3.00 -7.31 -21.89
C ILE A 68 3.24 -8.66 -22.56
N ASP A 69 3.45 -8.68 -23.87
CA ASP A 69 3.74 -9.91 -24.61
C ASP A 69 5.00 -10.61 -24.11
N ARG A 70 6.06 -9.86 -23.84
CA ARG A 70 7.30 -10.41 -23.27
C ARG A 70 7.07 -11.03 -21.90
N PHE A 71 6.26 -10.41 -21.04
CA PHE A 71 5.95 -10.97 -19.73
C PHE A 71 5.22 -12.32 -19.84
N TYR A 72 4.26 -12.42 -20.76
CA TYR A 72 3.43 -13.61 -20.96
C TYR A 72 3.95 -14.60 -22.01
N GLN A 73 5.13 -14.38 -22.59
CA GLN A 73 5.67 -15.20 -23.69
C GLN A 73 5.78 -16.71 -23.36
N ASP A 74 6.02 -17.04 -22.10
CA ASP A 74 6.18 -18.43 -21.62
C ASP A 74 4.82 -19.06 -21.23
N LEU A 75 3.72 -18.30 -21.25
CA LEU A 75 2.39 -18.76 -20.87
C LEU A 75 1.60 -19.23 -22.10
N ASN A 76 1.67 -20.53 -22.38
CA ASN A 76 0.89 -21.16 -23.44
C ASN A 76 -0.39 -21.78 -22.86
N LEU A 77 -1.54 -21.13 -23.07
CA LEU A 77 -2.83 -21.66 -22.65
C LEU A 77 -3.33 -22.75 -23.62
N SER A 78 -4.03 -23.75 -23.09
CA SER A 78 -4.67 -24.79 -23.88
C SER A 78 -6.00 -24.29 -24.45
N SER A 79 -6.22 -24.52 -25.75
CA SER A 79 -7.50 -24.28 -26.44
C SER A 79 -8.57 -25.35 -26.15
N THR A 80 -8.30 -26.31 -25.26
CA THR A 80 -9.27 -27.35 -24.89
C THR A 80 -10.35 -26.79 -23.97
N ASN A 81 -11.57 -27.34 -24.03
CA ASN A 81 -12.72 -26.93 -23.18
C ASN A 81 -12.57 -27.32 -21.69
N ASN A 82 -11.34 -27.60 -21.22
CA ASN A 82 -11.10 -27.94 -19.82
C ASN A 82 -10.40 -26.77 -19.09
N PRO A 83 -11.15 -25.94 -18.33
CA PRO A 83 -10.58 -24.81 -17.63
C PRO A 83 -9.56 -25.21 -16.55
N MET A 84 -9.61 -26.44 -16.02
CA MET A 84 -8.67 -26.90 -15.00
C MET A 84 -7.23 -26.95 -15.53
N ILE A 85 -7.04 -27.30 -16.81
CA ILE A 85 -5.72 -27.34 -17.44
C ILE A 85 -5.11 -25.94 -17.45
N ASN A 86 -5.89 -24.92 -17.87
CA ASN A 86 -5.43 -23.55 -17.91
C ASN A 86 -5.11 -22.98 -16.51
N ILE A 87 -5.88 -23.36 -15.48
CA ILE A 87 -5.55 -22.98 -14.10
C ILE A 87 -4.20 -23.55 -13.67
N ILE A 88 -3.91 -24.82 -13.99
CA ILE A 88 -2.63 -25.45 -13.67
C ILE A 88 -1.47 -24.76 -14.41
N LEU A 89 -1.66 -24.45 -15.69
CA LEU A 89 -0.66 -23.76 -16.51
C LEU A 89 -0.35 -22.36 -15.96
N VAL A 90 -1.37 -21.58 -15.60
CA VAL A 90 -1.19 -20.25 -14.99
C VAL A 90 -0.47 -20.35 -13.65
N ARG A 91 -0.84 -21.30 -12.79
CA ARG A 91 -0.16 -21.49 -11.49
C ARG A 91 1.31 -21.89 -11.66
N ARG A 92 1.61 -22.74 -12.65
CA ARG A 92 2.97 -23.13 -12.97
C ARG A 92 3.78 -21.92 -13.44
N PHE A 93 3.25 -21.14 -14.38
CA PHE A 93 3.85 -19.90 -14.87
C PHE A 93 4.15 -18.93 -13.72
N GLN A 94 3.17 -18.65 -12.84
CA GLN A 94 3.37 -17.78 -11.67
C GLN A 94 4.50 -18.28 -10.75
N LYS A 95 4.57 -19.60 -10.52
CA LYS A 95 5.62 -20.20 -9.70
C LYS A 95 7.00 -20.07 -10.37
N GLU A 96 7.10 -20.33 -11.65
CA GLU A 96 8.34 -20.17 -12.43
C GLU A 96 8.82 -18.72 -12.42
N GLN A 97 7.93 -17.74 -12.60
CA GLN A 97 8.28 -16.33 -12.53
C GLN A 97 8.80 -15.93 -11.13
N ASN A 98 8.18 -16.44 -10.06
CA ASN A 98 8.67 -16.19 -8.70
C ASN A 98 10.02 -16.86 -8.44
N LEU A 99 10.25 -18.07 -8.97
CA LEU A 99 11.54 -18.75 -8.84
C LEU A 99 12.65 -18.04 -9.61
N LYS A 100 12.36 -17.47 -10.78
CA LYS A 100 13.33 -16.67 -11.57
C LYS A 100 13.90 -15.49 -10.77
N LYS A 101 13.15 -14.94 -9.80
CA LYS A 101 13.61 -13.83 -8.95
C LYS A 101 14.66 -14.24 -7.90
N LEU A 102 14.82 -15.53 -7.62
CA LEU A 102 15.79 -15.99 -6.64
C LEU A 102 17.21 -15.64 -7.09
N GLY A 103 17.99 -14.99 -6.22
CA GLY A 103 19.34 -14.53 -6.53
C GLY A 103 19.40 -13.22 -7.32
N GLN A 104 18.25 -12.64 -7.68
CA GLN A 104 18.17 -11.30 -8.27
C GLN A 104 17.93 -10.23 -7.21
N ARG A 105 18.23 -8.97 -7.54
CA ARG A 105 17.85 -7.85 -6.68
C ARG A 105 16.33 -7.65 -6.73
N PRO A 106 15.70 -7.23 -5.61
CA PRO A 106 14.28 -6.92 -5.61
C PRO A 106 13.94 -5.84 -6.65
N ASP A 107 12.93 -6.10 -7.46
CA ASP A 107 12.38 -5.08 -8.35
C ASP A 107 11.53 -4.11 -7.53
N ILE A 108 11.95 -2.85 -7.47
CA ILE A 108 11.26 -1.79 -6.72
C ILE A 108 9.92 -1.46 -7.39
N GLU A 109 9.81 -1.60 -8.71
CA GLU A 109 8.62 -1.28 -9.50
C GLU A 109 7.54 -2.37 -9.45
N GLU A 110 7.83 -3.53 -8.88
CA GLU A 110 6.86 -4.62 -8.79
C GLU A 110 5.71 -4.32 -7.80
N TRP A 111 4.47 -4.54 -8.23
CA TRP A 111 3.27 -4.38 -7.42
C TRP A 111 2.79 -5.74 -6.90
N THR A 112 2.16 -5.76 -5.73
CA THR A 112 1.52 -6.96 -5.16
C THR A 112 0.02 -7.03 -5.49
N MET A 113 -0.57 -5.91 -5.90
CA MET A 113 -1.93 -5.82 -6.41
C MET A 113 -1.92 -5.50 -7.90
N THR A 114 -2.99 -5.92 -8.57
CA THR A 114 -3.26 -5.58 -9.95
C THR A 114 -3.97 -4.22 -10.05
N PRO A 115 -3.88 -3.51 -11.18
CA PRO A 115 -4.55 -2.21 -11.35
C PRO A 115 -6.08 -2.25 -11.22
N ILE A 116 -6.70 -3.42 -11.29
CA ILE A 116 -8.16 -3.59 -11.18
C ILE A 116 -8.65 -3.74 -9.74
N ASP A 117 -7.73 -3.97 -8.78
CA ASP A 117 -8.11 -4.20 -7.40
C ASP A 117 -8.69 -2.94 -6.77
N VAL A 118 -9.84 -3.08 -6.11
CA VAL A 118 -10.49 -2.00 -5.35
C VAL A 118 -9.96 -2.02 -3.92
N ASN A 119 -8.68 -1.72 -3.77
CA ASN A 119 -7.99 -1.67 -2.49
C ASN A 119 -6.75 -0.77 -2.61
N ALA A 120 -6.06 -0.50 -1.51
CA ALA A 120 -4.73 0.09 -1.50
C ALA A 120 -3.85 -0.62 -0.46
N TYR A 121 -2.54 -0.44 -0.54
CA TYR A 121 -1.65 -1.05 0.44
C TYR A 121 -0.37 -0.26 0.65
N TYR A 122 0.24 -0.48 1.81
CA TYR A 122 1.60 -0.07 2.11
C TYR A 122 2.52 -1.30 2.16
N ALA A 123 3.59 -1.29 1.37
CA ALA A 123 4.65 -2.29 1.40
C ALA A 123 5.83 -1.77 2.23
N PRO A 124 5.96 -2.18 3.52
CA PRO A 124 7.00 -1.65 4.39
C PRO A 124 8.41 -1.96 3.91
N TRP A 125 8.64 -3.12 3.27
CA TRP A 125 9.95 -3.52 2.74
C TRP A 125 10.40 -2.72 1.51
N LYS A 126 9.50 -1.92 0.91
CA LYS A 126 9.81 -0.97 -0.17
C LYS A 126 9.61 0.48 0.25
N ASN A 127 9.16 0.71 1.49
CA ASN A 127 8.62 1.99 1.94
C ASN A 127 7.68 2.62 0.89
N MET A 128 6.74 1.82 0.35
CA MET A 128 5.95 2.18 -0.83
C MET A 128 4.45 2.11 -0.55
N ILE A 129 3.71 3.15 -0.91
CA ILE A 129 2.25 3.17 -0.93
C ILE A 129 1.76 2.98 -2.36
N VAL A 130 0.73 2.15 -2.53
CA VAL A 130 0.18 1.84 -3.86
C VAL A 130 -1.33 2.01 -3.85
N PHE A 131 -1.82 2.79 -4.80
CA PHE A 131 -3.25 3.01 -5.09
C PHE A 131 -3.55 2.55 -6.52
N PRO A 132 -3.97 1.29 -6.72
CA PRO A 132 -4.49 0.79 -7.99
C PRO A 132 -5.58 1.67 -8.59
N ALA A 133 -5.70 1.69 -9.92
CA ALA A 133 -6.76 2.41 -10.62
C ALA A 133 -8.17 1.98 -10.17
N GLY A 134 -8.33 0.71 -9.74
CA GLY A 134 -9.60 0.17 -9.26
C GLY A 134 -10.15 0.84 -7.99
N ILE A 135 -9.30 1.35 -7.08
CA ILE A 135 -9.79 2.13 -5.92
C ILE A 135 -10.02 3.61 -6.26
N LEU A 136 -9.43 4.11 -7.33
CA LEU A 136 -9.49 5.51 -7.76
C LEU A 136 -10.78 5.82 -8.53
N GLN A 137 -11.91 5.41 -7.97
CA GLN A 137 -13.26 5.62 -8.49
C GLN A 137 -14.25 5.88 -7.33
N THR A 138 -15.43 6.38 -7.66
CA THR A 138 -16.50 6.63 -6.69
C THR A 138 -16.85 5.33 -5.93
N PRO A 139 -17.06 5.35 -4.60
CA PRO A 139 -17.15 6.52 -3.71
C PRO A 139 -15.81 6.99 -3.11
N PHE A 140 -14.71 6.31 -3.37
CA PHE A 140 -13.42 6.60 -2.72
C PHE A 140 -12.70 7.78 -3.35
N PHE A 141 -12.82 7.98 -4.66
CA PHE A 141 -12.20 9.09 -5.35
C PHE A 141 -13.00 9.52 -6.57
N ASP A 142 -13.14 10.83 -6.75
CA ASP A 142 -13.63 11.39 -8.01
C ASP A 142 -12.88 12.70 -8.34
N ALA A 143 -12.38 12.79 -9.57
CA ALA A 143 -11.65 13.95 -10.05
C ALA A 143 -12.53 15.22 -10.13
N ASN A 144 -13.86 15.06 -10.19
CA ASN A 144 -14.82 16.13 -10.38
C ASN A 144 -15.54 16.59 -9.11
N ILE A 145 -15.33 15.91 -7.97
CA ILE A 145 -15.92 16.31 -6.67
C ILE A 145 -14.97 17.20 -5.84
N PRO A 146 -15.48 17.92 -4.82
CA PRO A 146 -14.64 18.70 -3.90
C PRO A 146 -13.54 17.86 -3.27
N ILE A 147 -12.33 18.43 -3.19
CA ILE A 147 -11.15 17.71 -2.70
C ILE A 147 -11.30 17.20 -1.27
N SER A 148 -12.08 17.89 -0.43
CA SER A 148 -12.37 17.49 0.96
C SER A 148 -12.98 16.09 1.08
N LEU A 149 -13.82 15.70 0.12
CA LEU A 149 -14.41 14.35 0.10
C LEU A 149 -13.35 13.29 -0.25
N ASN A 150 -12.44 13.59 -1.17
CA ASN A 150 -11.34 12.68 -1.53
C ASN A 150 -10.31 12.53 -0.40
N PHE A 151 -10.07 13.56 0.42
CA PHE A 151 -9.14 13.46 1.55
C PHE A 151 -9.63 12.47 2.60
N GLY A 152 -10.92 12.48 2.94
CA GLY A 152 -11.46 11.60 3.98
C GLY A 152 -11.40 10.11 3.65
N SER A 153 -11.47 9.75 2.36
CA SER A 153 -11.45 8.37 1.88
C SER A 153 -10.04 7.81 1.64
N ILE A 154 -9.08 8.65 1.24
CA ILE A 154 -7.72 8.22 0.87
C ILE A 154 -6.75 8.21 2.05
N ALA A 155 -6.97 9.04 3.09
CA ALA A 155 -6.02 9.23 4.18
C ALA A 155 -5.90 8.06 5.17
N SER A 156 -6.79 7.06 5.13
CA SER A 156 -6.91 6.02 6.17
C SER A 156 -5.99 4.80 5.99
N ILE A 157 -4.90 4.89 5.22
CA ILE A 157 -4.18 3.70 4.71
C ILE A 157 -2.69 3.72 5.07
N ILE A 158 -2.36 3.70 6.37
CA ILE A 158 -0.98 3.41 6.85
C ILE A 158 -1.05 2.66 8.19
N GLY A 159 -0.63 1.39 8.21
CA GLY A 159 -0.69 0.52 9.38
C GLY A 159 0.59 0.43 10.24
N ARG A 160 0.44 -0.04 11.48
CA ARG A 160 1.49 -0.13 12.53
C ARG A 160 2.72 -0.97 12.17
N ASN A 161 2.56 -2.05 11.39
CA ASN A 161 3.68 -2.92 11.01
C ASN A 161 4.80 -2.19 10.26
N GLY A 162 4.49 -1.04 9.66
CA GLY A 162 5.48 -0.16 9.09
C GLY A 162 6.55 0.29 10.09
N ARG A 163 6.25 0.46 11.38
CA ARG A 163 7.17 1.12 12.33
C ARG A 163 8.53 0.44 12.49
N TYR A 164 8.61 -0.87 12.28
CA TYR A 164 9.86 -1.64 12.45
C TYR A 164 10.79 -1.55 11.23
N PHE A 165 10.33 -0.93 10.15
CA PHE A 165 11.10 -0.74 8.93
C PHE A 165 11.60 0.70 8.85
N ASP A 166 12.86 0.88 8.45
CA ASP A 166 13.44 2.20 8.19
C ASP A 166 12.96 2.79 6.85
N GLY A 167 13.43 3.98 6.49
CA GLY A 167 13.07 4.67 5.24
C GLY A 167 13.50 3.93 3.96
N TYR A 168 14.43 2.98 4.06
CA TYR A 168 14.89 2.13 2.96
C TYR A 168 14.13 0.80 2.87
N GLY A 169 13.21 0.54 3.80
CA GLY A 169 12.46 -0.70 3.88
C GLY A 169 13.25 -1.86 4.52
N ASN A 170 14.30 -1.59 5.29
CA ASN A 170 14.99 -2.63 6.06
C ASN A 170 14.35 -2.77 7.43
N LEU A 171 14.23 -4.01 7.92
CA LEU A 171 13.84 -4.27 9.30
C LEU A 171 14.98 -3.82 10.23
N ASN A 172 14.80 -2.67 10.86
CA ASN A 172 15.82 -2.03 11.69
C ASN A 172 15.15 -1.27 12.83
N ASN A 173 15.67 -1.41 14.05
CA ASN A 173 15.15 -0.66 15.18
C ASN A 173 15.76 0.75 15.21
N TRP A 174 15.06 1.70 14.60
CA TRP A 174 15.42 3.12 14.59
C TRP A 174 14.74 3.93 15.70
N TRP A 175 14.04 3.27 16.63
CA TRP A 175 13.34 3.92 17.74
C TRP A 175 14.19 3.95 18.99
N GLN A 176 14.22 5.11 19.66
CA GLN A 176 14.71 5.15 21.04
C GLN A 176 13.75 4.44 21.99
N LYS A 177 14.30 3.83 23.05
CA LYS A 177 13.53 3.01 24.00
C LYS A 177 12.34 3.76 24.62
N GLY A 178 12.52 5.06 24.94
CA GLY A 178 11.46 5.90 25.49
C GLY A 178 10.29 6.06 24.52
N SER A 179 10.58 6.45 23.27
CA SER A 179 9.57 6.60 22.22
C SER A 179 8.89 5.28 21.86
N ALA A 180 9.64 4.18 21.81
CA ALA A 180 9.08 2.86 21.55
C ALA A 180 8.06 2.46 22.63
N ARG A 181 8.40 2.68 23.92
CA ARG A 181 7.46 2.44 25.04
C ARG A 181 6.24 3.36 24.95
N SER A 182 6.44 4.66 24.73
CA SER A 182 5.36 5.64 24.58
C SER A 182 4.41 5.31 23.42
N PHE A 183 4.93 4.72 22.34
CA PHE A 183 4.13 4.19 21.23
C PHE A 183 3.28 3.00 21.68
N ASP A 184 3.90 2.02 22.34
CA ASP A 184 3.22 0.80 22.80
C ASP A 184 2.10 1.14 23.82
N GLU A 185 2.34 2.10 24.72
CA GLU A 185 1.33 2.60 25.66
C GLU A 185 0.12 3.24 24.95
N ARG A 186 0.35 3.99 23.87
CA ARG A 186 -0.73 4.58 23.06
C ARG A 186 -1.47 3.54 22.27
N ALA A 187 -0.76 2.57 21.69
CA ALA A 187 -1.35 1.45 20.99
C ALA A 187 -2.26 0.62 21.93
N GLN A 188 -1.91 0.50 23.21
CA GLN A 188 -2.74 -0.18 24.21
C GLN A 188 -4.12 0.49 24.36
N CYS A 189 -4.21 1.82 24.28
CA CYS A 189 -5.49 2.53 24.32
C CYS A 189 -6.45 2.05 23.22
N PHE A 190 -5.95 1.87 21.99
CA PHE A 190 -6.75 1.34 20.88
C PHE A 190 -7.13 -0.13 21.07
N ILE A 191 -6.22 -0.95 21.61
CA ILE A 191 -6.54 -2.34 21.96
C ILE A 191 -7.71 -2.38 22.93
N ASP A 192 -7.63 -1.59 24.01
CA ASP A 192 -8.63 -1.56 25.06
C ASP A 192 -9.97 -1.04 24.52
N GLN A 193 -9.94 0.04 23.72
CA GLN A 193 -11.11 0.60 23.05
C GLN A 193 -11.81 -0.43 22.16
N TYR A 194 -11.08 -1.05 21.22
CA TYR A 194 -11.70 -1.94 20.24
C TYR A 194 -12.13 -3.28 20.84
N THR A 195 -11.49 -3.71 21.93
CA THR A 195 -11.92 -4.91 22.67
C THR A 195 -13.30 -4.74 23.32
N GLN A 196 -13.70 -3.49 23.64
CA GLN A 196 -15.02 -3.20 24.20
C GLN A 196 -16.15 -3.33 23.16
N TYR A 197 -15.85 -3.18 21.87
CA TYR A 197 -16.85 -3.29 20.83
C TYR A 197 -17.34 -4.72 20.64
N ARG A 198 -18.65 -4.84 20.35
CA ARG A 198 -19.32 -6.12 20.10
C ARG A 198 -20.03 -6.12 18.76
N ILE A 199 -19.93 -7.24 18.06
CA ILE A 199 -20.73 -7.54 16.88
C ILE A 199 -21.57 -8.78 17.21
N GLY A 200 -22.87 -8.56 17.40
CA GLY A 200 -23.75 -9.55 17.99
C GLY A 200 -23.24 -9.97 19.38
N ASN A 201 -23.03 -11.27 19.58
CA ASN A 201 -22.60 -11.81 20.87
C ASN A 201 -21.08 -11.91 21.05
N LYS A 202 -20.27 -11.54 20.04
CA LYS A 202 -18.80 -11.64 20.09
C LYS A 202 -18.14 -10.28 20.29
N HIS A 203 -17.08 -10.23 21.09
CA HIS A 203 -16.20 -9.08 21.18
C HIS A 203 -15.23 -9.05 20.00
N ILE A 204 -14.91 -7.84 19.54
CA ILE A 204 -13.80 -7.64 18.60
C ILE A 204 -12.49 -7.91 19.36
N ASN A 205 -11.51 -8.50 18.67
CA ASN A 205 -10.18 -8.68 19.22
C ASN A 205 -9.35 -7.43 18.90
N GLY A 206 -9.25 -6.49 19.84
CA GLY A 206 -8.56 -5.22 19.64
C GLY A 206 -7.06 -5.39 19.34
N LEU A 207 -6.41 -6.44 19.85
CA LEU A 207 -5.01 -6.73 19.52
C LEU A 207 -4.86 -7.20 18.07
N LEU A 208 -5.80 -8.02 17.59
CA LEU A 208 -5.78 -8.52 16.20
C LEU A 208 -6.03 -7.40 15.18
N THR A 209 -6.87 -6.42 15.52
CA THR A 209 -7.24 -5.32 14.60
C THR A 209 -6.39 -4.07 14.76
N LEU A 210 -5.50 -4.02 15.77
CA LEU A 210 -4.74 -2.81 16.12
C LEU A 210 -3.97 -2.20 14.95
N ASP A 211 -3.44 -3.02 14.04
CA ASP A 211 -2.62 -2.49 12.96
C ASP A 211 -3.41 -1.67 11.93
N GLU A 212 -4.74 -1.86 11.88
CA GLU A 212 -5.70 -1.20 10.99
C GLU A 212 -6.60 -0.17 11.72
N ASN A 213 -6.48 -0.06 13.05
CA ASN A 213 -7.26 0.83 13.91
C ASN A 213 -6.50 2.12 14.23
#